data_AF-A0A094I878-F1
#
_entry.id   AF-A0A094I878-F1
#
_cell.length_a   1.000
_cell.length_b   1.000
_cell.length_c   1.000
_cell.angle_alpha   90.00
_cell.angle_beta   90.00
_cell.angle_gamma   90.00
#
_symmetry.space_group_name_H-M   'P 1'
#
loop_
_entity.id
_entity.type
_entity.pdbx_description
1 polymer ?
#
loop_
_entity_poly.entity_id
_entity_poly.type
_entity_poly.pdbx_seq_one_letter_code
_entity_poly.pdbx_strand_id
1 'polypeptide(L)'
;MLGKVTLEDHFNIPDYAEKAKWWASFFALDADKHVREISDVDTLRLKYADEHGVGYHILSYTAPGIQDIADPAEALKVAQHVNDWIYEQIKDKPERFGSFAALPMHDPTTAAAELRRTVTKYGFKGALVNDIQIGPDGKSLIFYDNPSWDIFWETCVELDVPFYLHPKQPTGVVYDTLWADRKWLVGPPLSFAQGVSLHLLGMVTNGVFDRNPKLQVIIGHLGEHIPFDLWRINHWFEDIKKPLGMPVQKSIRDYFRENIWVTTSGHFSTPTLKYCIEEFGNADRIMFSTDYPFENYKDACTWFDGIAGLKEGDKEKIGRDNARGLFKLKAFKDSDAPLKYCKSLSTLTLKLKTPTPPNSRPSTAQPWVSQTPNNPTEAMSQSTFIKTWVLHHQNSSPTSIYEAVDQFTKGASKIMHQLVLLKAENQTLRQANEALSKRRRAKKTRLQHGGLLSQQEAQDLQDERDVGQQVNQEVRASKRRRPAEETGVRRCSNCNETGHYARTCQTIVVAP
;
A
#
# COMPACT_ATOMS: atom_id res chain seq x y z
N MET A 1 -11.26 -1.11 20.20
CA MET A 1 -10.53 -0.25 21.17
C MET A 1 -11.28 1.05 21.28
N LEU A 2 -11.51 1.58 22.48
CA LEU A 2 -12.11 2.90 22.65
C LEU A 2 -11.01 3.97 22.80
N GLY A 3 -11.36 5.22 22.52
CA GLY A 3 -10.44 6.35 22.66
C GLY A 3 -9.31 6.35 21.63
N LYS A 4 -9.56 5.83 20.42
CA LYS A 4 -8.57 5.96 19.33
C LYS A 4 -8.39 7.42 18.95
N VAL A 5 -7.18 7.80 18.53
CA VAL A 5 -6.86 9.14 17.99
C VAL A 5 -6.59 9.00 16.51
N THR A 6 -7.20 9.83 15.68
CA THR A 6 -6.92 9.91 14.24
C THR A 6 -6.44 11.30 13.87
N LEU A 7 -5.48 11.39 12.94
CA LEU A 7 -4.79 12.65 12.62
C LEU A 7 -4.51 12.83 11.11
N GLU A 8 -5.24 12.11 10.27
CA GLU A 8 -5.35 12.37 8.84
C GLU A 8 -6.83 12.26 8.52
N ASP A 9 -7.60 13.25 9.00
CA ASP A 9 -9.04 13.32 8.89
C ASP A 9 -9.38 14.68 8.30
N HIS A 10 -9.90 14.67 7.07
CA HIS A 10 -9.98 15.86 6.25
C HIS A 10 -11.32 16.57 6.38
N PHE A 11 -11.28 17.89 6.25
CA PHE A 11 -12.45 18.72 6.05
C PHE A 11 -12.27 19.62 4.82
N ASN A 12 -13.39 20.13 4.33
CA ASN A 12 -13.43 21.26 3.41
C ASN A 12 -14.41 22.31 3.93
N ILE A 13 -14.19 23.57 3.54
CA ILE A 13 -15.11 24.64 3.91
C ILE A 13 -16.28 24.72 2.91
N PRO A 14 -17.50 25.10 3.36
CA PRO A 14 -18.67 25.19 2.49
C PRO A 14 -18.48 26.09 1.26
N ASP A 15 -17.67 27.15 1.38
CA ASP A 15 -17.37 28.10 0.29
C ASP A 15 -16.78 27.42 -0.96
N TYR A 16 -16.17 26.24 -0.81
CA TYR A 16 -15.56 25.48 -1.90
C TYR A 16 -16.28 24.16 -2.20
N ALA A 17 -17.56 24.02 -1.84
CA ALA A 17 -18.34 22.79 -2.05
C ALA A 17 -18.41 22.35 -3.53
N GLU A 18 -18.54 23.29 -4.48
CA GLU A 18 -18.56 22.96 -5.92
C GLU A 18 -17.21 22.43 -6.41
N LYS A 19 -16.10 23.04 -5.97
CA LYS A 19 -14.74 22.53 -6.26
C LYS A 19 -14.56 21.13 -5.65
N ALA A 20 -15.08 20.91 -4.44
CA ALA A 20 -15.08 19.61 -3.77
C ALA A 20 -15.85 18.55 -4.57
N LYS A 21 -17.03 18.90 -5.08
CA LYS A 21 -17.87 17.99 -5.88
C LYS A 21 -17.18 17.57 -7.18
N TRP A 22 -16.51 18.52 -7.84
CA TRP A 22 -15.72 18.21 -9.03
C TRP A 22 -14.57 17.26 -8.71
N TRP A 23 -13.80 17.52 -7.65
CA TRP A 23 -12.73 16.62 -7.21
C TRP A 23 -13.25 15.23 -6.85
N ALA A 24 -14.36 15.16 -6.11
CA ALA A 24 -14.97 13.91 -5.69
C ALA A 24 -15.31 12.97 -6.86
N SER A 25 -15.58 13.51 -8.06
CA SER A 25 -15.84 12.70 -9.26
C SER A 25 -14.66 11.81 -9.70
N PHE A 26 -13.44 12.06 -9.23
CA PHE A 26 -12.26 11.27 -9.58
C PHE A 26 -11.99 10.10 -8.62
N PHE A 27 -12.51 10.14 -7.39
CA PHE A 27 -12.14 9.17 -6.34
C PHE A 27 -13.31 8.66 -5.49
N ALA A 28 -14.47 9.32 -5.50
CA ALA A 28 -15.64 8.88 -4.75
C ALA A 28 -16.70 8.26 -5.66
N LEU A 29 -17.24 7.10 -5.27
CA LEU A 29 -18.37 6.47 -5.98
C LEU A 29 -19.68 7.25 -5.80
N ASP A 30 -19.82 7.96 -4.69
CA ASP A 30 -20.95 8.85 -4.38
C ASP A 30 -20.41 10.22 -3.99
N ALA A 31 -20.31 11.11 -4.98
CA ALA A 31 -19.78 12.46 -4.81
C ALA A 31 -20.62 13.32 -3.86
N ASP A 32 -21.95 13.16 -3.87
CA ASP A 32 -22.83 13.92 -2.98
C ASP A 32 -22.66 13.48 -1.52
N LYS A 33 -22.49 12.17 -1.28
CA LYS A 33 -22.12 11.68 0.06
C LYS A 33 -20.76 12.23 0.49
N HIS A 34 -19.74 12.17 -0.38
CA HIS A 34 -18.42 12.68 -0.04
C HIS A 34 -18.46 14.17 0.33
N VAL A 35 -19.16 15.01 -0.45
CA VAL A 35 -19.29 16.45 -0.16
C VAL A 35 -19.99 16.70 1.19
N ARG A 36 -21.03 15.93 1.52
CA ARG A 36 -21.69 16.01 2.83
C ARG A 36 -20.76 15.64 3.97
N GLU A 37 -19.99 14.57 3.83
CA GLU A 37 -19.07 14.07 4.86
C GLU A 37 -17.84 14.97 5.06
N ILE A 38 -17.25 15.46 3.97
CA ILE A 38 -16.06 16.31 4.04
C ILE A 38 -16.36 17.72 4.53
N SER A 39 -17.60 18.21 4.31
CA SER A 39 -18.04 19.52 4.81
C SER A 39 -18.60 19.44 6.23
N ASP A 40 -18.87 18.23 6.74
CA ASP A 40 -19.32 17.99 8.11
C ASP A 40 -18.14 17.87 9.08
N VAL A 41 -18.17 18.69 10.13
CA VAL A 41 -17.15 18.67 11.18
C VAL A 41 -17.64 17.88 12.40
N ASP A 42 -18.84 18.15 12.91
CA ASP A 42 -19.21 17.74 14.27
C ASP A 42 -20.46 16.86 14.39
N THR A 43 -21.19 16.59 13.30
CA THR A 43 -22.46 15.86 13.38
C THR A 43 -22.32 14.44 12.84
N LEU A 44 -22.11 14.27 11.54
CA LEU A 44 -21.90 12.95 10.93
C LEU A 44 -20.58 12.34 11.41
N ARG A 45 -19.52 13.15 11.47
CA ARG A 45 -18.20 12.71 11.92
C ARG A 45 -18.22 12.19 13.35
N LEU A 46 -18.82 12.93 14.29
CA LEU A 46 -18.92 12.47 15.67
C LEU A 46 -19.81 11.25 15.83
N LYS A 47 -20.89 11.15 15.04
CA LYS A 47 -21.71 9.94 15.01
C LYS A 47 -20.88 8.72 14.64
N TYR A 48 -20.12 8.78 13.55
CA TYR A 48 -19.26 7.67 13.14
C TYR A 48 -18.13 7.40 14.13
N ALA A 49 -17.52 8.45 14.69
CA ALA A 49 -16.50 8.32 15.73
C ALA A 49 -17.04 7.58 16.95
N ASP A 50 -18.26 7.90 17.38
CA ASP A 50 -18.91 7.27 18.54
C ASP A 50 -19.27 5.81 18.27
N GLU A 51 -19.76 5.49 17.06
CA GLU A 51 -20.05 4.13 16.62
C GLU A 51 -18.79 3.24 16.56
N HIS A 52 -17.63 3.84 16.28
CA HIS A 52 -16.37 3.13 16.04
C HIS A 52 -15.30 3.32 17.10
N GLY A 53 -15.62 3.99 18.22
CA GLY A 53 -14.70 4.14 19.36
C GLY A 53 -13.50 5.06 19.09
N VAL A 54 -13.69 6.09 18.26
CA VAL A 54 -12.70 7.17 18.05
C VAL A 54 -12.99 8.30 19.04
N GLY A 55 -12.00 8.56 19.90
CA GLY A 55 -12.11 9.56 20.97
C GLY A 55 -11.76 10.96 20.52
N TYR A 56 -10.74 11.09 19.66
CA TYR A 56 -10.16 12.38 19.29
C TYR A 56 -9.75 12.43 17.82
N HIS A 57 -9.97 13.57 17.19
CA HIS A 57 -9.55 13.86 15.82
C HIS A 57 -8.63 15.08 15.78
N ILE A 58 -7.55 15.01 15.00
CA ILE A 58 -6.81 16.18 14.58
C ILE A 58 -7.15 16.41 13.11
N LEU A 59 -7.93 17.46 12.84
CA LEU A 59 -8.49 17.73 11.52
C LEU A 59 -7.52 18.51 10.63
N SER A 60 -7.55 18.20 9.34
CA SER A 60 -6.71 18.83 8.31
C SER A 60 -7.51 19.30 7.10
N TYR A 61 -7.02 20.34 6.44
CA TYR A 61 -7.66 20.83 5.22
C TYR A 61 -7.34 19.91 4.03
N THR A 62 -8.37 19.51 3.29
CA THR A 62 -8.28 18.51 2.22
C THR A 62 -7.29 18.86 1.11
N ALA A 63 -6.70 17.84 0.48
CA ALA A 63 -5.87 17.98 -0.70
C ALA A 63 -6.71 18.36 -1.95
N PRO A 64 -6.14 19.14 -2.90
CA PRO A 64 -4.81 19.74 -2.88
C PRO A 64 -4.69 21.01 -2.02
N GLY A 65 -5.81 21.50 -1.46
CA GLY A 65 -5.85 22.62 -0.53
C GLY A 65 -5.13 23.88 -1.02
N ILE A 66 -4.41 24.52 -0.11
CA ILE A 66 -3.66 25.77 -0.35
C ILE A 66 -2.55 25.58 -1.39
N GLN A 67 -1.98 24.37 -1.47
CA GLN A 67 -0.88 24.04 -2.39
C GLN A 67 -1.27 24.09 -3.88
N ASP A 68 -2.56 24.20 -4.19
CA ASP A 68 -3.09 24.39 -5.54
C ASP A 68 -3.29 25.86 -5.94
N ILE A 69 -3.12 26.80 -5.02
CA ILE A 69 -3.31 28.23 -5.25
C ILE A 69 -1.95 28.83 -5.57
N ALA A 70 -1.76 29.31 -6.80
CA ALA A 70 -0.48 29.86 -7.26
C ALA A 70 -0.24 31.30 -6.78
N ASP A 71 -1.29 32.11 -6.63
CA ASP A 71 -1.16 33.48 -6.14
C ASP A 71 -0.84 33.46 -4.63
N PRO A 72 0.33 33.98 -4.19
CA PRO A 72 0.73 33.93 -2.78
C PRO A 72 -0.21 34.69 -1.84
N ALA A 73 -0.77 35.82 -2.29
CA ALA A 73 -1.66 36.64 -1.47
C ALA A 73 -3.03 35.97 -1.33
N GLU A 74 -3.53 35.36 -2.40
CA GLU A 74 -4.74 34.53 -2.34
C GLU A 74 -4.52 33.32 -1.43
N ALA A 75 -3.41 32.60 -1.59
CA ALA A 75 -3.09 31.42 -0.78
C ALA A 75 -3.04 31.74 0.72
N LEU A 76 -2.42 32.87 1.11
CA LEU A 76 -2.41 33.33 2.50
C LEU A 76 -3.81 33.67 3.01
N LYS A 77 -4.60 34.40 2.22
CA LYS A 77 -5.96 34.77 2.59
C LYS A 77 -6.83 33.52 2.79
N VAL A 78 -6.74 32.54 1.90
CA VAL A 78 -7.49 31.28 2.01
C VAL A 78 -7.01 30.46 3.20
N ALA A 79 -5.70 30.36 3.43
CA ALA A 79 -5.16 29.66 4.60
C ALA A 79 -5.67 30.26 5.91
N GLN A 80 -5.62 31.58 6.06
CA GLN A 80 -6.14 32.27 7.24
C GLN A 80 -7.64 32.06 7.43
N HIS A 81 -8.43 32.15 6.36
CA HIS A 81 -9.87 31.92 6.40
C HIS A 81 -10.21 30.49 6.81
N VAL A 82 -9.54 29.49 6.23
CA VAL A 82 -9.72 28.07 6.57
C VAL A 82 -9.36 27.80 8.03
N ASN A 83 -8.22 28.33 8.49
CA ASN A 83 -7.76 28.15 9.87
C ASN A 83 -8.71 28.82 10.88
N ASP A 84 -9.19 30.02 10.58
CA ASP A 84 -10.16 30.72 11.43
C ASP A 84 -11.50 29.98 11.45
N TRP A 85 -11.98 29.52 10.29
CA TRP A 85 -13.23 28.78 10.17
C TRP A 85 -13.21 27.47 10.96
N ILE A 86 -12.17 26.65 10.81
CA ILE A 86 -12.11 25.35 11.50
C ILE A 86 -11.98 25.52 13.01
N TYR A 87 -11.23 26.53 13.47
CA TYR A 87 -11.17 26.87 14.89
C TYR A 87 -12.57 27.16 15.44
N GLU A 88 -13.36 27.97 14.74
CA GLU A 88 -14.74 28.28 15.15
C GLU A 88 -15.64 27.03 15.18
N GLN A 89 -15.42 26.04 14.31
CA GLN A 89 -16.21 24.78 14.33
C GLN A 89 -15.86 23.88 15.52
N ILE A 90 -14.61 23.90 15.99
CA ILE A 90 -14.11 22.90 16.96
C ILE A 90 -13.92 23.43 18.38
N LYS A 91 -13.88 24.76 18.57
CA LYS A 91 -13.51 25.39 19.86
C LYS A 91 -14.35 24.95 21.06
N ASP A 92 -15.61 24.57 20.83
CA ASP A 92 -16.55 24.16 21.88
C ASP A 92 -16.51 22.66 22.21
N LYS A 93 -15.68 21.88 21.51
CA LYS A 93 -15.49 20.43 21.71
C LYS A 93 -14.01 20.03 21.80
N PRO A 94 -13.20 20.70 22.66
CA PRO A 94 -11.74 20.49 22.72
C PRO A 94 -11.33 19.10 23.22
N GLU A 95 -12.26 18.32 23.77
CA GLU A 95 -12.08 16.92 24.17
C GLU A 95 -12.34 15.92 23.04
N ARG A 96 -12.77 16.40 21.87
CA ARG A 96 -13.01 15.60 20.66
C ARG A 96 -12.15 16.03 19.48
N PHE A 97 -11.75 17.30 19.44
CA PHE A 97 -11.10 17.87 18.28
C PHE A 97 -9.84 18.68 18.61
N GLY A 98 -8.88 18.58 17.71
CA GLY A 98 -7.84 19.57 17.42
C GLY A 98 -7.76 19.78 15.92
N SER A 99 -6.88 20.67 15.46
CA SER A 99 -6.65 20.87 14.03
C SER A 99 -5.18 21.14 13.74
N PHE A 100 -4.76 20.77 12.54
CA PHE A 100 -3.53 21.20 11.92
C PHE A 100 -3.72 22.51 11.15
N ALA A 101 -2.70 23.36 11.15
CA ALA A 101 -2.68 24.55 10.34
C ALA A 101 -2.59 24.20 8.85
N ALA A 102 -3.47 24.78 8.04
CA ALA A 102 -3.29 24.90 6.60
C ALA A 102 -2.38 26.10 6.32
N LEU A 103 -1.34 25.92 5.49
CA LEU A 103 -0.30 26.94 5.31
C LEU A 103 -0.06 27.32 3.85
N PRO A 104 0.22 28.60 3.56
CA PRO A 104 0.68 29.07 2.26
C PRO A 104 2.20 28.90 2.14
N MET A 105 2.64 27.84 1.48
CA MET A 105 4.06 27.44 1.46
C MET A 105 4.86 28.11 0.34
N HIS A 106 4.51 29.34 -0.03
CA HIS A 106 5.24 30.12 -1.05
C HIS A 106 6.50 30.77 -0.47
N ASP A 107 6.42 31.22 0.77
CA ASP A 107 7.49 31.91 1.49
C ASP A 107 7.60 31.33 2.91
N PRO A 108 8.79 30.88 3.33
CA PRO A 108 9.00 30.25 4.64
C PRO A 108 8.69 31.19 5.81
N THR A 109 8.92 32.50 5.67
CA THR A 109 8.63 33.48 6.74
C THR A 109 7.12 33.62 6.95
N THR A 110 6.37 33.73 5.86
CA THR A 110 4.90 33.81 5.86
C THR A 110 4.27 32.54 6.43
N ALA A 111 4.74 31.37 5.99
CA ALA A 111 4.27 30.08 6.53
C ALA A 111 4.56 29.94 8.03
N ALA A 112 5.75 30.34 8.48
CA ALA A 112 6.14 30.33 9.89
C ALA A 112 5.26 31.25 10.74
N ALA A 113 4.97 32.44 10.24
CA ALA A 113 4.10 33.40 10.93
C ALA A 113 2.67 32.87 11.11
N GLU A 114 2.11 32.24 10.07
CA GLU A 114 0.76 31.66 10.14
C GLU A 114 0.70 30.41 11.03
N LEU A 115 1.72 29.55 10.97
CA LEU A 115 1.86 28.43 11.91
C LEU A 115 1.90 28.93 13.36
N ARG A 116 2.73 29.93 13.63
CA ARG A 116 2.83 30.53 14.95
C ARG A 116 1.51 31.12 15.41
N ARG A 117 0.80 31.85 14.54
CA ARG A 117 -0.51 32.43 14.84
C ARG A 117 -1.50 31.34 15.25
N THR A 118 -1.65 30.29 14.45
CA THR A 118 -2.61 29.22 14.70
C THR A 118 -2.28 28.41 15.94
N VAL A 119 -1.01 28.06 16.16
CA VAL A 119 -0.60 27.32 17.37
C VAL A 119 -0.80 28.16 18.63
N THR A 120 -0.38 29.43 18.63
CA THR A 120 -0.44 30.28 19.84
C THR A 120 -1.84 30.81 20.13
N LYS A 121 -2.63 31.13 19.11
CA LYS A 121 -3.99 31.69 19.26
C LYS A 121 -5.05 30.61 19.43
N TYR A 122 -4.93 29.50 18.71
CA TYR A 122 -5.98 28.48 18.62
C TYR A 122 -5.59 27.13 19.24
N GLY A 123 -4.32 26.92 19.59
CA GLY A 123 -3.85 25.66 20.14
C GLY A 123 -3.79 24.52 19.11
N PHE A 124 -3.64 24.87 17.83
CA PHE A 124 -3.47 23.90 16.74
C PHE A 124 -2.28 22.97 17.01
N LYS A 125 -2.37 21.74 16.51
CA LYS A 125 -1.48 20.63 16.88
C LYS A 125 -0.27 20.46 15.98
N GLY A 126 0.01 21.45 15.14
CA GLY A 126 1.06 21.44 14.12
C GLY A 126 0.55 21.98 12.79
N ALA A 127 1.17 21.56 11.70
CA ALA A 127 0.73 21.84 10.34
C ALA A 127 0.49 20.55 9.56
N LEU A 128 -0.44 20.59 8.60
CA LEU A 128 -0.55 19.58 7.55
C LEU A 128 -0.53 20.30 6.20
N VAL A 129 0.39 19.89 5.34
CA VAL A 129 0.63 20.49 4.04
C VAL A 129 0.57 19.40 2.97
N ASN A 130 -0.16 19.69 1.88
CA ASN A 130 -0.36 18.78 0.76
C ASN A 130 0.82 18.83 -0.22
N ASP A 131 1.94 18.24 0.19
CA ASP A 131 3.19 18.11 -0.56
C ASP A 131 3.66 19.48 -1.07
N ILE A 132 4.22 19.54 -2.28
CA ILE A 132 4.74 20.74 -2.94
C ILE A 132 3.72 21.85 -3.17
N GLN A 133 4.16 23.10 -3.00
CA GLN A 133 3.40 24.29 -3.38
C GLN A 133 3.62 24.64 -4.84
N ILE A 134 2.54 24.88 -5.58
CA ILE A 134 2.62 25.46 -6.92
C ILE A 134 3.09 26.92 -6.79
N GLY A 135 4.15 27.28 -7.51
CA GLY A 135 4.72 28.62 -7.48
C GLY A 135 3.89 29.68 -8.22
N PRO A 136 4.25 30.97 -8.08
CA PRO A 136 3.46 32.09 -8.61
C PRO A 136 3.28 32.12 -10.13
N ASP A 137 4.12 31.42 -10.87
CA ASP A 137 4.04 31.24 -12.32
C ASP A 137 3.06 30.13 -12.75
N GLY A 138 2.45 29.43 -11.78
CA GLY A 138 1.56 28.29 -11.99
C GLY A 138 2.26 27.01 -12.49
N LYS A 139 3.60 26.98 -12.50
CA LYS A 139 4.40 25.90 -13.11
C LYS A 139 5.53 25.40 -12.22
N SER A 140 6.17 26.30 -11.49
CA SER A 140 7.25 25.99 -10.57
C SER A 140 6.72 25.19 -9.38
N LEU A 141 7.55 24.31 -8.84
CA LEU A 141 7.23 23.45 -7.69
C LEU A 141 8.15 23.81 -6.55
N ILE A 142 7.59 24.23 -5.42
CA ILE A 142 8.35 24.66 -4.25
C ILE A 142 8.42 23.48 -3.26
N PHE A 143 9.64 22.98 -3.06
CA PHE A 143 9.98 21.99 -2.03
C PHE A 143 10.55 22.69 -0.78
N TYR A 144 10.47 22.00 0.36
CA TYR A 144 10.74 22.56 1.69
C TYR A 144 12.04 22.02 2.31
N ASP A 145 12.92 21.46 1.49
CA ASP A 145 14.09 20.70 1.91
C ASP A 145 15.42 21.47 1.82
N ASN A 146 15.38 22.70 1.31
CA ASN A 146 16.56 23.55 1.18
C ASN A 146 16.74 24.51 2.40
N PRO A 147 17.95 25.08 2.62
CA PRO A 147 18.22 25.93 3.78
C PRO A 147 17.37 27.20 3.90
N SER A 148 16.74 27.70 2.83
CA SER A 148 15.84 28.86 2.95
C SER A 148 14.63 28.56 3.84
N TRP A 149 14.28 27.28 4.01
CA TRP A 149 13.18 26.82 4.85
C TRP A 149 13.56 26.64 6.32
N ASP A 150 14.82 26.86 6.70
CA ASP A 150 15.26 26.67 8.09
C ASP A 150 14.46 27.53 9.07
N ILE A 151 14.11 28.78 8.71
CA ILE A 151 13.25 29.64 9.56
C ILE A 151 11.88 29.01 9.87
N PHE A 152 11.32 28.26 8.92
CA PHE A 152 10.06 27.54 9.12
C PHE A 152 10.26 26.33 10.04
N TRP A 153 11.30 25.54 9.79
CA TRP A 153 11.60 24.36 10.59
C TRP A 153 12.00 24.70 12.03
N GLU A 154 12.77 25.77 12.22
CA GLU A 154 13.08 26.34 13.54
C GLU A 154 11.80 26.75 14.27
N THR A 155 10.82 27.33 13.57
CA THR A 155 9.52 27.69 14.15
C THR A 155 8.74 26.44 14.59
N CYS A 156 8.72 25.37 13.79
CA CYS A 156 8.11 24.09 14.21
C CYS A 156 8.77 23.54 15.48
N VAL A 157 10.11 23.60 15.56
CA VAL A 157 10.89 23.14 16.72
C VAL A 157 10.65 24.02 17.94
N GLU A 158 10.60 25.34 17.78
CA GLU A 158 10.37 26.29 18.88
C GLU A 158 8.98 26.11 19.48
N LEU A 159 7.96 25.96 18.63
CA LEU A 159 6.58 25.69 19.04
C LEU A 159 6.38 24.26 19.55
N ASP A 160 7.35 23.38 19.29
CA ASP A 160 7.35 21.95 19.65
C ASP A 160 6.08 21.24 19.16
N VAL A 161 5.80 21.42 17.86
CA VAL A 161 4.69 20.81 17.12
C VAL A 161 5.19 20.14 15.83
N PRO A 162 4.59 19.01 15.41
CA PRO A 162 5.00 18.31 14.21
C PRO A 162 4.47 18.96 12.91
N PHE A 163 5.08 18.54 11.81
CA PHE A 163 4.64 18.84 10.45
C PHE A 163 4.20 17.55 9.75
N TYR A 164 2.95 17.50 9.29
CA TYR A 164 2.41 16.40 8.51
C TYR A 164 2.58 16.69 7.01
N LEU A 165 3.35 15.86 6.33
CA LEU A 165 3.55 15.92 4.88
C LEU A 165 2.55 14.97 4.20
N HIS A 166 1.43 15.54 3.75
CA HIS A 166 0.34 14.82 3.10
C HIS A 166 0.49 14.87 1.57
N PRO A 167 0.01 13.89 0.79
CA PRO A 167 0.13 13.93 -0.66
C PRO A 167 -0.73 14.99 -1.36
N LYS A 168 -0.37 15.26 -2.61
CA LYS A 168 -1.16 16.00 -3.62
C LYS A 168 -1.03 15.31 -4.98
N GLN A 169 -2.02 15.47 -5.84
CA GLN A 169 -1.97 14.95 -7.20
C GLN A 169 -0.91 15.65 -8.06
N PRO A 170 -0.23 14.94 -8.96
CA PRO A 170 0.67 15.56 -9.94
C PRO A 170 -0.11 16.54 -10.83
N THR A 171 0.54 17.65 -11.19
CA THR A 171 -0.03 18.70 -12.07
C THR A 171 0.94 19.08 -13.19
N GLY A 172 0.44 19.82 -14.17
CA GLY A 172 1.25 20.39 -15.27
C GLY A 172 2.07 19.35 -16.04
N VAL A 173 3.31 19.71 -16.37
CA VAL A 173 4.20 18.87 -17.19
C VAL A 173 4.45 17.50 -16.56
N VAL A 174 4.51 17.40 -15.23
CA VAL A 174 4.70 16.12 -14.54
C VAL A 174 3.49 15.22 -14.79
N TYR A 175 2.27 15.74 -14.65
CA TYR A 175 1.04 15.02 -14.99
C TYR A 175 1.03 14.58 -16.44
N ASP A 176 1.22 15.51 -17.38
CA ASP A 176 1.12 15.25 -18.80
C ASP A 176 2.14 14.19 -19.27
N THR A 177 3.35 14.23 -18.71
CA THR A 177 4.45 13.35 -19.13
C THR A 177 4.36 11.96 -18.50
N LEU A 178 4.00 11.87 -17.22
CA LEU A 178 4.13 10.64 -16.44
C LEU A 178 2.80 9.96 -16.10
N TRP A 179 1.68 10.70 -16.11
CA TRP A 179 0.44 10.24 -15.51
C TRP A 179 -0.76 10.24 -16.46
N ALA A 180 -0.84 11.17 -17.42
CA ALA A 180 -2.00 11.32 -18.30
C ALA A 180 -2.40 10.01 -19.01
N ASP A 181 -1.42 9.29 -19.59
CA ASP A 181 -1.64 8.00 -20.28
C ASP A 181 -1.94 6.82 -19.35
N ARG A 182 -1.86 7.01 -18.03
CA ARG A 182 -2.06 6.00 -16.99
C ARG A 182 -2.76 6.59 -15.77
N LYS A 183 -3.76 7.44 -16.02
CA LYS A 183 -4.43 8.28 -15.01
C LYS A 183 -5.02 7.53 -13.82
N TRP A 184 -5.28 6.23 -13.95
CA TRP A 184 -5.74 5.37 -12.84
C TRP A 184 -4.68 5.15 -11.75
N LEU A 185 -3.42 5.53 -11.99
CA LEU A 185 -2.35 5.51 -11.00
C LEU A 185 -2.21 6.84 -10.24
N VAL A 186 -2.99 7.86 -10.62
CA VAL A 186 -3.06 9.14 -9.90
C VAL A 186 -3.85 8.93 -8.60
N GLY A 187 -3.32 9.45 -7.50
CA GLY A 187 -3.92 9.30 -6.19
C GLY A 187 -3.28 8.18 -5.36
N PRO A 188 -4.06 7.55 -4.46
CA PRO A 188 -3.61 6.47 -3.57
C PRO A 188 -2.89 5.30 -4.26
N PRO A 189 -3.22 4.88 -5.51
CA PRO A 189 -2.58 3.71 -6.10
C PRO A 189 -1.07 3.83 -6.31
N LEU A 190 -0.54 5.05 -6.55
CA LEU A 190 0.89 5.24 -6.75
C LEU A 190 1.37 6.69 -6.56
N SER A 191 0.73 7.67 -7.21
CA SER A 191 1.33 9.01 -7.34
C SER A 191 1.51 9.74 -6.01
N PHE A 192 0.59 9.52 -5.07
CA PHE A 192 0.64 10.13 -3.73
C PHE A 192 1.89 9.73 -2.97
N ALA A 193 2.15 8.42 -2.86
CA ALA A 193 3.35 7.92 -2.21
C ALA A 193 4.63 8.39 -2.92
N GLN A 194 4.64 8.49 -4.26
CA GLN A 194 5.81 8.98 -4.99
C GLN A 194 6.15 10.44 -4.69
N GLY A 195 5.14 11.32 -4.55
CA GLY A 195 5.36 12.72 -4.20
C GLY A 195 5.93 12.87 -2.79
N VAL A 196 5.23 12.31 -1.80
CA VAL A 196 5.61 12.43 -0.38
C VAL A 196 6.96 11.76 -0.10
N SER A 197 7.21 10.57 -0.67
CA SER A 197 8.49 9.89 -0.44
C SER A 197 9.67 10.63 -1.06
N LEU A 198 9.50 11.22 -2.25
CA LEU A 198 10.51 12.08 -2.86
C LEU A 198 10.80 13.28 -1.97
N HIS A 199 9.76 13.96 -1.49
CA HIS A 199 9.91 15.17 -0.70
C HIS A 199 10.55 14.87 0.67
N LEU A 200 10.08 13.84 1.38
CA LEU A 200 10.67 13.46 2.67
C LEU A 200 12.13 12.99 2.52
N LEU A 201 12.45 12.16 1.52
CA LEU A 201 13.84 11.75 1.28
C LEU A 201 14.70 12.93 0.81
N GLY A 202 14.13 13.93 0.13
CA GLY A 202 14.74 15.23 -0.12
C GLY A 202 15.10 15.94 1.19
N MET A 203 14.16 16.06 2.12
CA MET A 203 14.40 16.64 3.45
C MET A 203 15.51 15.92 4.22
N VAL A 204 15.53 14.58 4.17
CA VAL A 204 16.61 13.77 4.74
C VAL A 204 17.94 14.12 4.09
N THR A 205 18.03 13.93 2.77
CA THR A 205 19.30 14.02 2.02
C THR A 205 19.87 15.44 1.93
N ASN A 206 19.02 16.47 2.02
CA ASN A 206 19.41 17.87 2.10
C ASN A 206 19.64 18.35 3.55
N GLY A 207 19.62 17.45 4.55
CA GLY A 207 20.09 17.73 5.90
C GLY A 207 19.13 18.56 6.76
N VAL A 208 17.82 18.57 6.45
CA VAL A 208 16.82 19.32 7.25
C VAL A 208 16.83 18.86 8.71
N PHE A 209 16.85 17.54 8.94
CA PHE A 209 16.87 16.97 10.29
C PHE A 209 18.23 17.12 11.00
N ASP A 210 19.32 17.32 10.26
CA ASP A 210 20.61 17.61 10.88
C ASP A 210 20.67 19.05 11.40
N ARG A 211 20.11 20.00 10.64
CA ARG A 211 19.96 21.40 11.06
C ARG A 211 18.88 21.57 12.13
N ASN A 212 17.83 20.74 12.10
CA ASN A 212 16.68 20.79 13.00
C ASN A 212 16.46 19.43 13.69
N PRO A 213 17.36 18.99 14.59
CA PRO A 213 17.34 17.62 15.13
C PRO A 213 16.11 17.28 15.98
N LYS A 214 15.37 18.28 16.46
CA LYS A 214 14.12 18.09 17.21
C LYS A 214 12.87 18.08 16.32
N LEU A 215 12.98 18.42 15.04
CA LEU A 215 11.85 18.49 14.13
C LEU A 215 11.17 17.12 14.05
N GLN A 216 9.84 17.11 14.18
CA GLN A 216 9.02 15.93 14.03
C GLN A 216 8.21 16.04 12.73
N VAL A 217 8.36 15.06 11.84
CA VAL A 217 7.62 14.98 10.57
C VAL A 217 6.77 13.72 10.57
N ILE A 218 5.53 13.84 10.08
CA ILE A 218 4.58 12.74 9.97
C ILE A 218 4.25 12.51 8.49
N ILE A 219 4.18 11.24 8.09
CA ILE A 219 3.70 10.82 6.78
C ILE A 219 2.60 9.76 6.92
N GLY A 220 1.68 9.73 5.95
CA GLY A 220 0.55 8.80 5.93
C GLY A 220 0.87 7.42 5.39
N HIS A 221 -0.17 6.61 5.18
CA HIS A 221 -0.16 5.46 4.29
C HIS A 221 0.88 4.37 4.60
N LEU A 222 1.16 4.17 5.89
CA LEU A 222 2.24 3.33 6.43
C LEU A 222 3.63 3.69 5.88
N GLY A 223 3.81 4.96 5.54
CA GLY A 223 5.10 5.56 5.25
C GLY A 223 5.47 5.65 3.78
N GLU A 224 4.50 5.67 2.87
CA GLU A 224 4.71 6.10 1.47
C GLU A 224 5.81 5.30 0.75
N HIS A 225 5.76 3.96 0.91
CA HIS A 225 6.76 2.99 0.43
C HIS A 225 8.13 3.02 1.11
N ILE A 226 8.51 4.08 1.82
CA ILE A 226 9.88 4.20 2.38
C ILE A 226 10.23 3.02 3.30
N PRO A 227 9.35 2.54 4.21
CA PRO A 227 9.67 1.40 5.06
C PRO A 227 10.04 0.14 4.28
N PHE A 228 9.42 -0.10 3.12
CA PHE A 228 9.70 -1.26 2.27
C PHE A 228 11.14 -1.27 1.74
N ASP A 229 11.67 -0.09 1.43
CA ASP A 229 13.02 0.08 0.90
C ASP A 229 14.04 0.51 1.97
N LEU A 230 13.69 0.50 3.27
CA LEU A 230 14.56 0.99 4.35
C LEU A 230 15.96 0.35 4.32
N TRP A 231 16.05 -0.97 4.16
CA TRP A 231 17.34 -1.65 4.03
C TRP A 231 18.13 -1.15 2.81
N ARG A 232 17.45 -1.03 1.67
CA ARG A 232 18.07 -0.63 0.40
C ARG A 232 18.54 0.82 0.45
N ILE A 233 17.70 1.73 0.93
CA ILE A 233 18.01 3.15 1.11
C ILE A 233 19.19 3.27 2.07
N ASN A 234 19.17 2.58 3.20
CA ASN A 234 20.26 2.61 4.17
C ASN A 234 21.58 2.14 3.54
N HIS A 235 21.59 0.97 2.90
CA HIS A 235 22.79 0.45 2.22
C HIS A 235 23.34 1.45 1.19
N TRP A 236 22.49 2.00 0.32
CA TRP A 236 22.94 2.96 -0.69
C TRP A 236 23.37 4.30 -0.10
N PHE A 237 22.74 4.76 0.98
CA PHE A 237 23.14 5.98 1.67
C PHE A 237 24.49 5.81 2.34
N GLU A 238 24.64 4.81 3.20
CA GLU A 238 25.85 4.60 4.00
C GLU A 238 27.04 4.12 3.16
N ASP A 239 26.83 3.17 2.25
CA ASP A 239 27.96 2.48 1.58
C ASP A 239 28.35 3.11 0.25
N ILE A 240 27.48 3.95 -0.34
CA ILE A 240 27.72 4.55 -1.66
C ILE A 240 27.59 6.07 -1.62
N LYS A 241 26.45 6.63 -1.22
CA LYS A 241 26.18 8.08 -1.37
C LYS A 241 26.97 8.93 -0.38
N LYS A 242 27.09 8.53 0.89
CA LYS A 242 27.95 9.22 1.88
C LYS A 242 29.42 9.22 1.45
N PRO A 243 30.03 8.08 1.03
CA PRO A 243 31.38 8.09 0.46
C PRO A 243 31.53 9.00 -0.78
N LEU A 244 30.47 9.18 -1.57
CA LEU A 244 30.44 10.11 -2.71
C LEU A 244 30.18 11.58 -2.32
N GLY A 245 30.02 11.89 -1.03
CA GLY A 245 29.87 13.26 -0.53
C GLY A 245 28.45 13.68 -0.15
N MET A 246 27.51 12.75 0.04
CA MET A 246 26.21 13.08 0.63
C MET A 246 26.40 13.67 2.05
N PRO A 247 25.85 14.85 2.35
CA PRO A 247 26.27 15.64 3.53
C PRO A 247 25.62 15.21 4.85
N VAL A 248 24.66 14.27 4.80
CA VAL A 248 23.85 13.88 5.97
C VAL A 248 24.65 13.10 6.99
N GLN A 249 24.37 13.35 8.27
CA GLN A 249 25.15 12.80 9.38
C GLN A 249 24.67 11.41 9.82
N LYS A 250 23.36 11.23 9.97
CA LYS A 250 22.78 10.01 10.55
C LYS A 250 22.33 9.03 9.47
N SER A 251 22.02 7.80 9.87
CA SER A 251 21.42 6.82 8.95
C SER A 251 19.93 7.11 8.74
N ILE A 252 19.34 6.59 7.67
CA ILE A 252 17.88 6.70 7.46
C ILE A 252 17.10 6.09 8.64
N ARG A 253 17.62 5.01 9.24
CA ARG A 253 16.98 4.37 10.40
C ARG A 253 17.01 5.25 11.64
N ASP A 254 18.03 6.09 11.81
CA ASP A 254 18.11 7.04 12.92
C ASP A 254 17.09 8.17 12.75
N TYR A 255 16.94 8.73 11.53
CA TYR A 255 15.90 9.73 11.28
C TYR A 255 14.49 9.16 11.49
N PHE A 256 14.23 7.90 11.12
CA PHE A 256 12.96 7.24 11.48
C PHE A 256 12.79 7.07 12.99
N ARG A 257 13.86 6.80 13.72
CA ARG A 257 13.80 6.64 15.18
C ARG A 257 13.63 7.96 15.93
N GLU A 258 14.06 9.07 15.36
CA GLU A 258 14.19 10.35 16.07
C GLU A 258 13.22 11.44 15.58
N ASN A 259 12.92 11.47 14.27
CA ASN A 259 12.25 12.58 13.60
C ASN A 259 10.97 12.18 12.88
N ILE A 260 10.90 10.99 12.30
CA ILE A 260 9.83 10.61 11.37
C ILE A 260 8.81 9.69 12.05
N TRP A 261 7.54 9.99 11.84
CA TRP A 261 6.39 9.19 12.23
C TRP A 261 5.64 8.71 11.00
N VAL A 262 4.99 7.54 11.09
CA VAL A 262 4.06 7.07 10.06
C VAL A 262 2.66 6.86 10.64
N THR A 263 1.62 7.02 9.83
CA THR A 263 0.25 6.68 10.22
C THR A 263 -0.34 5.54 9.39
N THR A 264 -1.44 4.96 9.85
CA THR A 264 -2.15 3.86 9.17
C THR A 264 -3.22 4.33 8.16
N SER A 265 -3.30 5.62 7.84
CA SER A 265 -4.28 6.20 6.90
C SER A 265 -4.32 5.42 5.58
N GLY A 266 -5.51 5.09 5.08
CA GLY A 266 -5.67 4.40 3.78
C GLY A 266 -4.99 3.02 3.63
N HIS A 267 -4.33 2.49 4.66
CA HIS A 267 -3.48 1.31 4.55
C HIS A 267 -3.80 0.28 5.64
N PHE A 268 -5.04 -0.19 5.63
CA PHE A 268 -5.59 -1.12 6.62
C PHE A 268 -5.13 -2.58 6.42
N SER A 269 -3.81 -2.78 6.36
CA SER A 269 -3.15 -4.06 6.11
C SER A 269 -2.41 -4.54 7.37
N THR A 270 -2.92 -5.59 8.00
CA THR A 270 -2.24 -6.20 9.16
C THR A 270 -0.83 -6.72 8.84
N PRO A 271 -0.58 -7.39 7.69
CA PRO A 271 0.77 -7.79 7.31
C PRO A 271 1.72 -6.60 7.16
N THR A 272 1.29 -5.52 6.50
CA THR A 272 2.13 -4.33 6.31
C THR A 272 2.42 -3.64 7.64
N LEU A 273 1.41 -3.49 8.51
CA LEU A 273 1.62 -2.91 9.84
C LEU A 273 2.65 -3.71 10.65
N LYS A 274 2.54 -5.05 10.66
CA LYS A 274 3.49 -5.91 11.37
C LYS A 274 4.91 -5.80 10.78
N TYR A 275 5.01 -5.72 9.45
CA TYR A 275 6.28 -5.47 8.78
C TYR A 275 6.89 -4.13 9.20
N CYS A 276 6.12 -3.04 9.25
CA CYS A 276 6.63 -1.74 9.70
C CYS A 276 7.08 -1.77 11.17
N ILE A 277 6.32 -2.44 12.06
CA ILE A 277 6.73 -2.62 13.47
C ILE A 277 8.08 -3.37 13.54
N GLU A 278 8.28 -4.39 12.71
CA GLU A 278 9.53 -5.15 12.67
C GLU A 278 10.69 -4.34 12.10
N GLU A 279 10.51 -3.63 10.98
CA GLU A 279 11.54 -2.77 10.36
C GLU A 279 11.97 -1.62 11.28
N PHE A 280 11.05 -1.06 12.06
CA PHE A 280 11.36 -0.02 13.05
C PHE A 280 11.88 -0.61 14.37
N GLY A 281 11.66 -1.91 14.60
CA GLY A 281 12.01 -2.63 15.82
C GLY A 281 11.00 -2.46 16.97
N ASN A 282 10.04 -1.53 16.85
CA ASN A 282 8.98 -1.29 17.82
C ASN A 282 7.79 -0.56 17.17
N ALA A 283 6.72 -0.37 17.95
CA ALA A 283 5.52 0.36 17.54
C ALA A 283 5.56 1.86 17.89
N ASP A 284 6.66 2.39 18.41
CA ASP A 284 6.74 3.73 19.04
C ASP A 284 6.70 4.87 18.01
N ARG A 285 6.84 4.59 16.71
CA ARG A 285 6.81 5.58 15.61
C ARG A 285 5.64 5.39 14.64
N ILE A 286 4.60 4.67 15.06
CA ILE A 286 3.41 4.36 14.27
C ILE A 286 2.17 4.89 15.00
N MET A 287 1.29 5.60 14.30
CA MET A 287 0.02 6.09 14.84
C MET A 287 -1.16 5.62 13.99
N PHE A 288 -2.30 5.39 14.62
CA PHE A 288 -3.55 5.14 13.92
C PHE A 288 -4.05 6.42 13.23
N SER A 289 -4.53 6.28 11.99
CA SER A 289 -5.28 7.31 11.26
C SER A 289 -6.27 6.64 10.31
N THR A 290 -7.32 7.37 9.94
CA THR A 290 -8.37 6.86 9.06
C THR A 290 -8.20 7.29 7.60
N ASP A 291 -7.88 8.56 7.31
CA ASP A 291 -8.07 9.18 5.98
C ASP A 291 -9.54 9.48 5.63
N TYR A 292 -10.37 9.72 6.64
CA TYR A 292 -11.77 10.08 6.43
C TYR A 292 -11.89 11.47 5.79
N PRO A 293 -12.76 11.67 4.77
CA PRO A 293 -13.78 10.76 4.26
C PRO A 293 -13.42 10.08 2.92
N PHE A 294 -12.14 10.01 2.56
CA PHE A 294 -11.72 9.19 1.41
C PHE A 294 -11.87 7.71 1.75
N GLU A 295 -11.45 7.36 2.96
CA GLU A 295 -11.78 6.11 3.62
C GLU A 295 -12.94 6.29 4.61
N ASN A 296 -13.50 5.18 5.10
CA ASN A 296 -14.57 5.21 6.10
C ASN A 296 -14.13 4.65 7.46
N TYR A 297 -14.74 5.17 8.54
CA TYR A 297 -14.44 4.73 9.91
C TYR A 297 -14.65 3.24 10.12
N LYS A 298 -15.64 2.63 9.45
CA LYS A 298 -15.94 1.22 9.60
C LYS A 298 -14.75 0.39 9.16
N ASP A 299 -14.20 0.63 7.98
CA ASP A 299 -13.07 -0.14 7.47
C ASP A 299 -11.82 0.05 8.34
N ALA A 300 -11.44 1.30 8.62
CA ALA A 300 -10.27 1.62 9.45
C ALA A 300 -10.37 1.03 10.87
N CYS A 301 -11.51 1.27 11.54
CA CYS A 301 -11.65 0.91 12.95
C CYS A 301 -11.94 -0.57 13.15
N THR A 302 -12.73 -1.21 12.28
CA THR A 302 -12.98 -2.66 12.40
C THR A 302 -11.72 -3.46 12.10
N TRP A 303 -10.92 -3.04 11.10
CA TRP A 303 -9.59 -3.59 10.86
C TRP A 303 -8.74 -3.46 12.12
N PHE A 304 -8.50 -2.23 12.59
CA PHE A 304 -7.59 -1.96 13.69
C PHE A 304 -8.01 -2.67 14.99
N ASP A 305 -9.30 -2.61 15.31
CA ASP A 305 -9.86 -3.27 16.49
C ASP A 305 -9.79 -4.80 16.38
N GLY A 306 -9.83 -5.36 15.16
CA GLY A 306 -9.70 -6.79 14.88
C GLY A 306 -8.26 -7.32 14.85
N ILE A 307 -7.22 -6.47 14.85
CA ILE A 307 -5.84 -6.93 14.76
C ILE A 307 -5.48 -7.81 15.96
N ALA A 308 -4.97 -9.01 15.66
CA ALA A 308 -4.47 -10.00 16.60
C ALA A 308 -2.95 -10.22 16.47
N GLY A 309 -2.33 -10.64 17.57
CA GLY A 309 -0.91 -10.99 17.62
C GLY A 309 0.03 -9.78 17.49
N LEU A 310 -0.35 -8.62 18.01
CA LEU A 310 0.58 -7.55 18.37
C LEU A 310 1.14 -7.82 19.75
N LYS A 311 2.31 -7.25 20.08
CA LYS A 311 2.84 -7.34 21.45
C LYS A 311 1.91 -6.57 22.40
N GLU A 312 1.95 -6.94 23.67
CA GLU A 312 1.18 -6.24 24.71
C GLU A 312 1.55 -4.75 24.72
N GLY A 313 0.55 -3.86 24.77
CA GLY A 313 0.72 -2.41 24.73
C GLY A 313 0.87 -1.80 23.33
N ASP A 314 1.31 -2.54 22.31
CA ASP A 314 1.51 -1.97 20.96
C ASP A 314 0.20 -1.45 20.36
N LYS A 315 -0.93 -2.11 20.67
CA LYS A 315 -2.24 -1.69 20.17
C LYS A 315 -2.67 -0.36 20.78
N GLU A 316 -2.43 -0.15 22.07
CA GLU A 316 -2.69 1.12 22.75
C GLU A 316 -1.76 2.23 22.26
N LYS A 317 -0.46 1.92 22.12
CA LYS A 317 0.53 2.83 21.53
C LYS A 317 0.09 3.37 20.19
N ILE A 318 -0.18 2.47 19.24
CA ILE A 318 -0.57 2.85 17.88
C ILE A 318 -1.93 3.54 17.90
N GLY A 319 -2.90 2.97 18.62
CA GLY A 319 -4.28 3.43 18.60
C GLY A 319 -4.49 4.81 19.22
N ARG A 320 -3.69 5.18 20.24
CA ARG A 320 -3.86 6.48 20.92
C ARG A 320 -2.63 7.01 21.64
N ASP A 321 -1.81 6.19 22.30
CA ASP A 321 -0.84 6.72 23.28
C ASP A 321 0.35 7.43 22.62
N ASN A 322 0.77 6.98 21.43
CA ASN A 322 1.79 7.67 20.64
C ASN A 322 1.32 9.07 20.23
N ALA A 323 0.10 9.18 19.69
CA ALA A 323 -0.49 10.46 19.33
C ALA A 323 -0.72 11.35 20.58
N ARG A 324 -1.21 10.76 21.67
CA ARG A 324 -1.37 11.46 22.96
C ARG A 324 -0.05 12.07 23.43
N GLY A 325 1.05 11.33 23.31
CA GLY A 325 2.40 11.80 23.65
C GLY A 325 2.88 12.91 22.73
N LEU A 326 2.89 12.67 21.41
CA LEU A 326 3.41 13.61 20.41
C LEU A 326 2.65 14.95 20.43
N PHE A 327 1.32 14.91 20.52
CA PHE A 327 0.47 16.10 20.47
C PHE A 327 0.13 16.69 21.84
N LYS A 328 0.70 16.13 22.91
CA LYS A 328 0.47 16.56 24.31
C LYS A 328 -1.03 16.66 24.62
N LEU A 329 -1.78 15.64 24.20
CA LEU A 329 -3.23 15.63 24.38
C LEU A 329 -3.55 15.48 25.87
N LYS A 330 -4.44 16.34 26.37
CA LYS A 330 -5.04 16.20 27.70
C LYS A 330 -6.03 15.02 27.70
N ALA A 331 -6.80 14.87 28.77
CA ALA A 331 -7.93 13.95 28.77
C ALA A 331 -8.88 14.28 27.60
N PHE A 332 -9.17 13.28 26.79
CA PHE A 332 -10.16 13.31 25.71
C PHE A 332 -11.12 12.14 25.87
N LYS A 333 -12.20 12.11 25.08
CA LYS A 333 -13.22 11.05 25.18
C LYS A 333 -12.60 9.65 25.11
N ASP A 334 -12.86 8.83 26.13
CA ASP A 334 -12.38 7.45 26.27
C ASP A 334 -10.84 7.26 26.28
N SER A 335 -10.07 8.33 26.55
CA SER A 335 -8.60 8.31 26.57
C SER A 335 -7.99 7.28 27.53
N ASP A 336 -8.67 6.97 28.64
CA ASP A 336 -8.22 5.98 29.63
C ASP A 336 -9.09 4.71 29.63
N ALA A 337 -9.92 4.51 28.60
CA ALA A 337 -10.76 3.32 28.52
C ALA A 337 -9.90 2.04 28.44
N PRO A 338 -10.18 1.01 29.25
CA PRO A 338 -9.40 -0.23 29.24
C PRO A 338 -9.60 -0.98 27.92
N LEU A 339 -8.55 -1.63 27.42
CA LEU A 339 -8.73 -2.60 26.35
C LEU A 339 -9.60 -3.75 26.86
N LYS A 340 -10.78 -3.90 26.26
CA LYS A 340 -11.56 -5.13 26.38
C LYS A 340 -10.86 -6.20 25.57
N TYR A 341 -9.86 -6.85 26.16
CA TYR A 341 -9.43 -8.15 25.66
C TYR A 341 -10.64 -9.07 25.77
N CYS A 342 -11.17 -9.51 24.64
CA CYS A 342 -12.06 -10.66 24.65
C CYS A 342 -11.20 -11.79 25.20
N LYS A 343 -11.32 -12.09 26.50
CA LYS A 343 -10.77 -13.31 27.08
C LYS A 343 -11.43 -14.43 26.30
N SER A 344 -10.74 -14.89 25.26
CA SER A 344 -10.92 -16.24 24.74
C SER A 344 -11.00 -17.15 25.96
N LEU A 345 -12.14 -17.84 26.10
CA LEU A 345 -12.38 -18.89 27.09
C LEU A 345 -11.39 -20.05 26.86
N SER A 346 -10.11 -19.79 27.10
CA SER A 346 -9.00 -20.71 26.91
C SER A 346 -8.44 -21.13 28.27
N THR A 347 -9.33 -21.45 29.20
CA THR A 347 -9.01 -22.32 30.35
C THR A 347 -10.25 -23.12 30.71
N LEU A 348 -10.59 -24.09 29.87
CA LEU A 348 -11.34 -25.27 30.28
C LEU A 348 -10.40 -26.45 30.13
N THR A 349 -9.52 -26.60 31.13
CA THR A 349 -8.62 -27.75 31.23
C THR A 349 -9.43 -28.98 31.63
N LEU A 350 -10.04 -29.65 30.66
CA LEU A 350 -10.61 -30.98 30.85
C LEU A 350 -9.47 -31.98 31.09
N LYS A 351 -9.22 -32.34 32.36
CA LYS A 351 -8.39 -33.50 32.70
C LYS A 351 -9.15 -34.78 32.35
N LEU A 352 -8.96 -35.28 31.14
CA LEU A 352 -9.29 -36.66 30.81
C LEU A 352 -8.26 -37.58 31.50
N LYS A 353 -8.72 -38.37 32.48
CA LYS A 353 -7.98 -39.53 32.99
C LYS A 353 -8.19 -40.68 32.01
N THR A 354 -7.16 -41.07 31.28
CA THR A 354 -7.12 -42.35 30.57
C THR A 354 -6.25 -43.36 31.33
N PRO A 355 -6.63 -44.66 31.37
CA PRO A 355 -5.87 -45.69 32.06
C PRO A 355 -4.61 -46.10 31.28
N THR A 356 -3.58 -46.53 32.01
CA THR A 356 -2.30 -47.04 31.51
C THR A 356 -2.48 -48.21 30.52
N PRO A 357 -1.84 -48.21 29.34
CA PRO A 357 -1.79 -49.39 28.48
C PRO A 357 -0.68 -50.37 28.92
N PRO A 358 -0.84 -51.68 28.67
CA PRO A 358 0.18 -52.68 28.99
C PRO A 358 1.32 -52.68 27.95
N ASN A 359 2.51 -53.06 28.43
CA ASN A 359 3.74 -53.19 27.65
C ASN A 359 3.60 -54.18 26.48
N SER A 360 4.11 -53.79 25.30
CA SER A 360 4.58 -54.74 24.29
C SER A 360 5.88 -54.27 23.60
N ARG A 361 6.63 -55.30 23.21
CA ARG A 361 8.07 -55.43 22.87
C ARG A 361 8.58 -54.69 21.62
N PRO A 362 9.92 -54.64 21.41
CA PRO A 362 10.57 -53.70 20.51
C PRO A 362 10.50 -54.18 19.04
N SER A 363 10.18 -53.25 18.14
CA SER A 363 10.34 -53.44 16.70
C SER A 363 11.42 -52.48 16.20
N THR A 364 12.49 -53.08 15.68
CA THR A 364 13.56 -52.44 14.94
C THR A 364 13.03 -51.89 13.62
N ALA A 365 12.62 -50.62 13.61
CA ALA A 365 12.44 -49.84 12.40
C ALA A 365 12.98 -48.43 12.65
N GLN A 366 13.87 -47.96 11.77
CA GLN A 366 14.41 -46.61 11.84
C GLN A 366 13.25 -45.59 11.86
N PRO A 367 13.24 -44.59 12.77
CA PRO A 367 12.18 -43.61 12.82
C PRO A 367 12.20 -42.75 11.56
N TRP A 368 11.07 -42.69 10.86
CA TRP A 368 10.86 -41.81 9.72
C TRP A 368 11.02 -40.35 10.15
N VAL A 369 11.81 -39.58 9.39
CA VAL A 369 12.00 -38.13 9.59
C VAL A 369 11.21 -37.39 8.53
N SER A 370 10.36 -36.45 8.95
CA SER A 370 9.61 -35.60 8.02
C SER A 370 10.56 -34.77 7.16
N GLN A 371 10.42 -34.87 5.84
CA GLN A 371 11.19 -34.09 4.87
C GLN A 371 10.24 -33.52 3.81
N THR A 372 10.45 -32.26 3.42
CA THR A 372 9.69 -31.63 2.34
C THR A 372 10.02 -32.33 1.00
N PRO A 373 9.04 -32.85 0.25
CA PRO A 373 9.30 -33.48 -1.04
C PRO A 373 9.75 -32.45 -2.08
N ASN A 374 10.75 -32.78 -2.88
CA ASN A 374 11.33 -31.89 -3.89
C ASN A 374 10.93 -32.24 -5.33
N ASN A 375 10.25 -33.38 -5.52
CA ASN A 375 9.70 -33.78 -6.81
C ASN A 375 8.38 -34.58 -6.64
N PRO A 376 7.58 -34.71 -7.71
CA PRO A 376 6.28 -35.40 -7.65
C PRO A 376 6.38 -36.86 -7.17
N THR A 377 7.48 -37.56 -7.50
CA THR A 377 7.71 -38.95 -7.09
C THR A 377 7.90 -39.07 -5.57
N GLU A 378 8.66 -38.16 -4.97
CA GLU A 378 8.85 -38.08 -3.52
C GLU A 378 7.53 -37.74 -2.81
N ALA A 379 6.76 -36.80 -3.34
CA ALA A 379 5.47 -36.42 -2.78
C ALA A 379 4.48 -37.60 -2.78
N MET A 380 4.47 -38.38 -3.86
CA MET A 380 3.66 -39.60 -3.98
C MET A 380 4.10 -40.68 -2.99
N SER A 381 5.42 -40.94 -2.90
CA SER A 381 5.98 -41.95 -2.01
C SER A 381 5.68 -41.66 -0.53
N GLN A 382 5.86 -40.41 -0.09
CA GLN A 382 5.56 -40.01 1.28
C GLN A 382 4.06 -40.08 1.59
N SER A 383 3.22 -39.68 0.63
CA SER A 383 1.77 -39.81 0.74
C SER A 383 1.34 -41.25 0.92
N THR A 384 1.81 -42.18 0.08
CA THR A 384 1.55 -43.62 0.21
C THR A 384 1.97 -44.14 1.58
N PHE A 385 3.15 -43.74 2.08
CA PHE A 385 3.63 -44.12 3.41
C PHE A 385 2.71 -43.62 4.53
N ILE A 386 2.28 -42.35 4.48
CA ILE A 386 1.34 -41.76 5.46
C ILE A 386 0.02 -42.52 5.43
N LYS A 387 -0.49 -42.88 4.25
CA LYS A 387 -1.73 -43.67 4.14
C LYS A 387 -1.58 -45.06 4.75
N THR A 388 -0.47 -45.76 4.49
CA THR A 388 -0.19 -47.07 5.08
C THR A 388 -0.06 -46.98 6.60
N TRP A 389 0.54 -45.91 7.12
CA TRP A 389 0.64 -45.67 8.57
C TRP A 389 -0.74 -45.44 9.22
N VAL A 390 -1.62 -44.68 8.56
CA VAL A 390 -3.00 -44.45 8.99
C VAL A 390 -3.83 -45.74 8.93
N LEU A 391 -3.62 -46.62 7.94
CA LEU A 391 -4.29 -47.94 7.84
C LEU A 391 -4.05 -48.83 9.07
N HIS A 392 -2.87 -48.73 9.68
CA HIS A 392 -2.48 -49.56 10.83
C HIS A 392 -2.87 -48.96 12.20
N HIS A 393 -3.42 -47.74 12.24
CA HIS A 393 -3.93 -47.14 13.48
C HIS A 393 -5.34 -47.67 13.80
N GLN A 394 -5.46 -48.43 14.88
CA GLN A 394 -6.75 -48.97 15.33
C GLN A 394 -7.65 -47.86 15.90
N ASN A 395 -8.91 -47.81 15.45
CA ASN A 395 -10.08 -47.05 15.96
C ASN A 395 -10.64 -45.86 15.15
N SER A 396 -10.52 -45.79 13.82
CA SER A 396 -11.39 -44.92 13.00
C SER A 396 -11.53 -45.40 11.56
N SER A 397 -12.67 -45.12 10.91
CA SER A 397 -12.83 -45.30 9.45
C SER A 397 -11.94 -44.27 8.72
N PRO A 398 -10.90 -44.68 7.99
CA PRO A 398 -9.87 -43.74 7.54
C PRO A 398 -10.15 -43.08 6.18
N THR A 399 -11.35 -43.30 5.62
CA THR A 399 -11.71 -42.91 4.25
C THR A 399 -11.59 -41.41 3.98
N SER A 400 -12.04 -40.55 4.89
CA SER A 400 -11.96 -39.09 4.71
C SER A 400 -10.53 -38.55 4.77
N ILE A 401 -9.65 -39.21 5.52
CA ILE A 401 -8.23 -38.85 5.64
C ILE A 401 -7.48 -39.25 4.36
N TYR A 402 -7.81 -40.38 3.75
CA TYR A 402 -7.21 -40.78 2.47
C TYR A 402 -7.55 -39.82 1.35
N GLU A 403 -8.81 -39.39 1.27
CA GLU A 403 -9.24 -38.42 0.27
C GLU A 403 -8.52 -37.08 0.45
N ALA A 404 -8.37 -36.59 1.68
CA ALA A 404 -7.62 -35.37 1.97
C ALA A 404 -6.13 -35.48 1.58
N VAL A 405 -5.50 -36.60 1.91
CA VAL A 405 -4.09 -36.88 1.55
C VAL A 405 -3.92 -37.02 0.03
N ASP A 406 -4.87 -37.64 -0.67
CA ASP A 406 -4.88 -37.74 -2.14
C ASP A 406 -5.00 -36.38 -2.82
N GLN A 407 -5.92 -35.53 -2.35
CA GLN A 407 -6.10 -34.19 -2.89
C GLN A 407 -4.86 -33.32 -2.67
N PHE A 408 -4.25 -33.43 -1.48
CA PHE A 408 -2.99 -32.74 -1.19
C PHE A 408 -1.85 -33.21 -2.11
N THR A 409 -1.72 -34.52 -2.33
CA THR A 409 -0.67 -35.11 -3.18
C THR A 409 -0.84 -34.71 -4.66
N LYS A 410 -2.08 -34.71 -5.16
CA LYS A 410 -2.40 -34.23 -6.52
C LYS A 410 -2.10 -32.74 -6.66
N GLY A 411 -2.45 -31.93 -5.66
CA GLY A 411 -2.16 -30.50 -5.62
C GLY A 411 -0.65 -30.22 -5.64
N ALA A 412 0.11 -30.87 -4.77
CA ALA A 412 1.57 -30.76 -4.70
C ALA A 412 2.23 -31.18 -6.02
N SER A 413 1.80 -32.31 -6.61
CA SER A 413 2.32 -32.79 -7.90
C SER A 413 2.05 -31.82 -9.05
N LYS A 414 0.86 -31.20 -9.09
CA LYS A 414 0.51 -30.20 -10.11
C LYS A 414 1.38 -28.96 -10.01
N ILE A 415 1.60 -28.46 -8.79
CA ILE A 415 2.47 -27.30 -8.54
C ILE A 415 3.91 -27.61 -8.95
N MET A 416 4.43 -28.78 -8.58
CA MET A 416 5.80 -29.17 -8.94
C MET A 416 6.00 -29.30 -10.45
N HIS A 417 5.06 -29.88 -11.19
CA HIS A 417 5.12 -29.91 -12.66
C HIS A 417 5.06 -28.51 -13.28
N GLN A 418 4.18 -27.64 -12.77
CA GLN A 418 4.11 -26.24 -13.23
C GLN A 418 5.43 -25.51 -12.98
N LEU A 419 6.09 -25.76 -11.86
CA LEU A 419 7.37 -25.16 -11.51
C LEU A 419 8.50 -25.61 -12.45
N VAL A 420 8.50 -26.87 -12.87
CA VAL A 420 9.44 -27.38 -13.90
C VAL A 420 9.20 -26.68 -15.25
N LEU A 421 7.95 -26.54 -15.68
CA LEU A 421 7.61 -25.85 -16.92
C LEU A 421 8.00 -24.37 -16.88
N LEU A 422 7.70 -23.68 -15.78
CA LEU A 422 8.09 -22.29 -15.56
C LEU A 422 9.60 -22.12 -15.57
N LYS A 423 10.37 -23.07 -15.01
CA LYS A 423 11.83 -23.02 -15.02
C LYS A 423 12.39 -23.15 -16.44
N ALA A 424 11.81 -24.03 -17.27
CA ALA A 424 12.18 -24.18 -18.67
C ALA A 424 11.83 -22.93 -19.51
N GLU A 425 10.66 -22.34 -19.27
CA GLU A 425 10.25 -21.10 -19.92
C GLU A 425 11.17 -19.93 -19.51
N ASN A 426 11.50 -19.82 -18.22
CA ASN A 426 12.41 -18.78 -17.73
C ASN A 426 13.82 -18.91 -18.35
N GLN A 427 14.32 -20.14 -18.52
CA GLN A 427 15.59 -20.37 -19.21
C GLN A 427 15.54 -19.92 -20.68
N THR A 428 14.47 -20.28 -21.39
CA THR A 428 14.25 -19.85 -22.79
C THR A 428 14.21 -18.32 -22.90
N LEU A 429 13.46 -17.67 -22.00
CA LEU A 429 13.36 -16.21 -21.97
C LEU A 429 14.70 -15.53 -21.66
N ARG A 430 15.49 -16.07 -20.73
CA ARG A 430 16.84 -15.56 -20.44
C ARG A 430 17.75 -15.64 -21.65
N GLN A 431 17.75 -16.78 -22.36
CA GLN A 431 18.55 -16.96 -23.58
C GLN A 431 18.12 -15.96 -24.68
N ALA A 432 16.82 -15.79 -24.89
CA ALA A 432 16.29 -14.83 -25.85
C ALA A 432 16.69 -13.38 -25.50
N ASN A 433 16.62 -13.01 -24.22
CA ASN A 433 16.98 -11.67 -23.76
C ASN A 433 18.50 -11.41 -23.87
N GLU A 434 19.33 -12.43 -23.64
CA GLU A 434 20.77 -12.32 -23.86
C GLU A 434 21.10 -12.12 -25.34
N ALA A 435 20.46 -12.87 -26.24
CA ALA A 435 20.61 -12.70 -27.68
C ALA A 435 20.19 -11.30 -28.15
N LEU A 436 19.05 -10.79 -27.65
CA LEU A 436 18.59 -9.42 -27.92
C LEU A 436 19.56 -8.37 -27.39
N SER A 437 20.11 -8.59 -26.19
CA SER A 437 21.10 -7.68 -25.59
C SER A 437 22.40 -7.65 -26.40
N LYS A 438 22.88 -8.79 -26.89
CA LYS A 438 24.04 -8.86 -27.81
C LYS A 438 23.77 -8.10 -29.11
N ARG A 439 22.59 -8.29 -29.73
CA ARG A 439 22.18 -7.54 -30.94
C ARG A 439 22.14 -6.03 -30.71
N ARG A 440 21.59 -5.57 -29.58
CA ARG A 440 21.54 -4.14 -29.22
C ARG A 440 22.94 -3.55 -29.01
N ARG A 441 23.84 -4.28 -28.34
CA ARG A 441 25.24 -3.86 -28.15
C ARG A 441 26.01 -3.80 -29.47
N ALA A 442 25.83 -4.78 -30.36
CA ALA A 442 26.43 -4.76 -31.70
C ALA A 442 25.93 -3.55 -32.52
N LYS A 443 24.62 -3.27 -32.49
CA LYS A 443 24.03 -2.09 -33.17
C LYS A 443 24.55 -0.77 -32.59
N LYS A 444 24.71 -0.67 -31.26
CA LYS A 444 25.28 0.52 -30.60
C LYS A 444 26.75 0.71 -30.95
N THR A 445 27.53 -0.37 -31.03
CA THR A 445 28.93 -0.34 -31.46
C THR A 445 29.02 0.11 -32.93
N ARG A 446 28.14 -0.37 -33.81
CA ARG A 446 28.06 0.03 -35.22
C ARG A 446 27.73 1.52 -35.40
N LEU A 447 26.83 2.08 -34.58
CA LEU A 447 26.52 3.51 -34.56
C LEU A 447 27.70 4.38 -34.10
N GLN A 448 28.54 3.89 -33.19
CA GLN A 448 29.73 4.60 -32.73
C GLN A 448 30.85 4.64 -33.78
N HIS A 449 30.90 3.70 -34.72
CA HIS A 449 31.95 3.62 -35.76
C HIS A 449 31.57 4.30 -37.09
N GLY A 450 30.42 4.98 -37.17
CA GLY A 450 30.08 5.93 -38.25
C GLY A 450 30.05 5.37 -39.69
N GLY A 451 29.81 4.08 -39.90
CA GLY A 451 29.94 3.45 -41.23
C GLY A 451 28.69 3.46 -42.11
N LEU A 452 28.83 3.83 -43.39
CA LEU A 452 27.91 3.52 -44.49
C LEU A 452 27.90 2.00 -44.75
N LEU A 453 26.71 1.43 -45.00
CA LEU A 453 26.53 -0.01 -45.25
C LEU A 453 27.25 -0.45 -46.53
N SER A 454 28.02 -1.54 -46.46
CA SER A 454 28.52 -2.19 -47.68
C SER A 454 27.40 -2.95 -48.38
N GLN A 455 27.51 -3.13 -49.70
CA GLN A 455 26.47 -3.77 -50.51
C GLN A 455 26.22 -5.23 -50.11
N GLN A 456 27.27 -5.93 -49.66
CA GLN A 456 27.16 -7.29 -49.11
C GLN A 456 26.40 -7.29 -47.78
N GLU A 457 26.67 -6.34 -46.89
CA GLU A 457 25.95 -6.23 -45.61
C GLU A 457 24.48 -5.84 -45.78
N ALA A 458 24.14 -5.13 -46.87
CA ALA A 458 22.75 -4.85 -47.21
C ALA A 458 22.03 -6.09 -47.72
N GLN A 459 22.70 -6.92 -48.53
CA GLN A 459 22.17 -8.18 -49.02
C GLN A 459 21.94 -9.19 -47.88
N ASP A 460 22.91 -9.32 -46.97
CA ASP A 460 22.80 -10.24 -45.82
C ASP A 460 21.62 -9.86 -44.89
N LEU A 461 21.34 -8.56 -44.73
CA LEU A 461 20.17 -8.07 -43.97
C LEU A 461 18.84 -8.35 -44.67
N GLN A 462 18.86 -8.38 -46.00
CA GLN A 462 17.69 -8.69 -46.81
C GLN A 462 17.38 -10.18 -46.71
N ASP A 463 18.42 -11.02 -46.79
CA ASP A 463 18.33 -12.47 -46.62
C ASP A 463 17.89 -12.84 -45.19
N GLU A 464 18.38 -12.17 -44.14
CA GLU A 464 17.91 -12.36 -42.76
C GLU A 464 16.43 -11.96 -42.58
N ARG A 465 15.98 -10.91 -43.27
CA ARG A 465 14.58 -10.48 -43.21
C ARG A 465 13.66 -11.48 -43.90
N ASP A 466 14.13 -12.08 -44.99
CA ASP A 466 13.38 -13.07 -45.75
C ASP A 466 13.30 -14.40 -44.97
N VAL A 467 14.38 -14.81 -44.27
CA VAL A 467 14.34 -15.91 -43.30
C VAL A 467 13.35 -15.63 -42.16
N GLY A 468 13.35 -14.40 -41.62
CA GLY A 468 12.40 -14.00 -40.58
C GLY A 468 10.93 -14.02 -41.04
N GLN A 469 10.68 -13.70 -42.32
CA GLN A 469 9.35 -13.83 -42.92
C GLN A 469 8.97 -15.30 -43.14
N GLN A 470 9.93 -16.15 -43.55
CA GLN A 470 9.72 -17.58 -43.73
C GLN A 470 9.38 -18.28 -42.41
N VAL A 471 10.10 -17.97 -41.32
CA VAL A 471 9.79 -18.47 -39.97
C VAL A 471 8.40 -18.00 -39.51
N ASN A 472 8.02 -16.74 -39.78
CA ASN A 472 6.67 -16.27 -39.45
C ASN A 472 5.57 -16.94 -40.27
N GLN A 473 5.84 -17.28 -41.55
CA GLN A 473 4.93 -18.08 -42.36
C GLN A 473 4.81 -19.51 -41.85
N GLU A 474 5.92 -20.14 -41.43
CA GLU A 474 5.92 -21.48 -40.82
C GLU A 474 5.21 -21.51 -39.46
N VAL A 475 5.37 -20.50 -38.62
CA VAL A 475 4.63 -20.35 -37.36
C VAL A 475 3.12 -20.17 -37.62
N ARG A 476 2.74 -19.42 -38.66
CA ARG A 476 1.34 -19.30 -39.09
C ARG A 476 0.79 -20.62 -39.66
N ALA A 477 1.61 -21.39 -40.38
CA ALA A 477 1.25 -22.71 -40.89
C ALA A 477 1.14 -23.76 -39.76
N SER A 478 1.99 -23.65 -38.74
CA SER A 478 1.95 -24.46 -37.50
C SER A 478 0.68 -24.22 -36.69
N LYS A 479 0.22 -22.95 -36.58
CA LYS A 479 -1.08 -22.63 -35.97
C LYS A 479 -2.28 -23.22 -36.72
N ARG A 480 -2.15 -23.48 -38.03
CA ARG A 480 -3.18 -24.20 -38.84
C ARG A 480 -3.12 -25.72 -38.68
N ARG A 481 -2.05 -26.29 -38.09
CA ARG A 481 -1.86 -27.74 -37.84
C ARG A 481 -2.16 -28.14 -36.39
N ARG A 482 -3.14 -27.52 -35.73
CA ARG A 482 -3.84 -28.22 -34.65
C ARG A 482 -4.79 -29.23 -35.30
N PRO A 483 -4.80 -30.52 -34.89
CA PRO A 483 -5.88 -31.41 -35.29
C PRO A 483 -7.17 -30.77 -34.80
N ALA A 484 -8.17 -30.69 -35.67
CA ALA A 484 -9.52 -30.36 -35.23
C ALA A 484 -9.90 -31.38 -34.15
N GLU A 485 -10.29 -30.89 -32.97
CA GLU A 485 -11.10 -31.70 -32.06
C GLU A 485 -12.23 -32.31 -32.88
N GLU A 486 -12.44 -33.62 -32.73
CA GLU A 486 -13.58 -34.31 -33.30
C GLU A 486 -14.83 -33.48 -33.02
N THR A 487 -15.42 -32.93 -34.09
CA THR A 487 -16.72 -32.32 -34.03
C THR A 487 -17.69 -33.40 -33.56
N GLY A 488 -18.11 -33.34 -32.29
CA GLY A 488 -19.17 -34.18 -31.78
C GLY A 488 -20.34 -34.19 -32.77
N VAL A 489 -20.81 -35.38 -33.12
CA VAL A 489 -21.87 -35.56 -34.12
C VAL A 489 -23.06 -34.68 -33.73
N ARG A 490 -23.40 -33.71 -34.59
CA ARG A 490 -24.50 -32.77 -34.34
C ARG A 490 -25.82 -33.53 -34.22
N ARG A 491 -26.49 -33.35 -33.09
CA ARG A 491 -27.82 -33.88 -32.79
C ARG A 491 -28.89 -32.81 -33.02
N CYS A 492 -30.07 -33.25 -33.47
CA CYS A 492 -31.25 -32.40 -33.63
C CYS A 492 -31.72 -31.86 -32.27
N SER A 493 -31.92 -30.55 -32.12
CA SER A 493 -32.32 -29.97 -30.83
C SER A 493 -33.77 -30.27 -30.41
N ASN A 494 -34.60 -30.86 -31.28
CA ASN A 494 -35.99 -31.25 -30.95
C ASN A 494 -36.10 -32.72 -30.48
N CYS A 495 -35.36 -33.67 -31.09
CA CYS A 495 -35.45 -35.11 -30.77
C CYS A 495 -34.11 -35.75 -30.32
N ASN A 496 -33.02 -34.99 -30.35
CA ASN A 496 -31.67 -35.40 -29.93
C ASN A 496 -31.02 -36.57 -30.73
N GLU A 497 -31.56 -36.87 -31.92
CA GLU A 497 -30.99 -37.83 -32.88
C GLU A 497 -30.03 -37.16 -33.87
N THR A 498 -29.10 -37.95 -34.43
CA THR A 498 -28.10 -37.50 -35.41
C THR A 498 -28.61 -37.69 -36.86
N GLY A 499 -28.29 -36.77 -37.77
CA GLY A 499 -28.59 -36.94 -39.21
C GLY A 499 -29.61 -35.96 -39.81
N HIS A 500 -30.21 -35.07 -39.01
CA HIS A 500 -31.08 -34.00 -39.48
C HIS A 500 -31.06 -32.78 -38.53
N TYR A 501 -31.63 -31.64 -38.96
CA TYR A 501 -31.72 -30.42 -38.17
C TYR A 501 -33.13 -30.25 -37.55
N ALA A 502 -33.26 -29.47 -36.48
CA ALA A 502 -34.56 -29.19 -35.84
C ALA A 502 -35.63 -28.62 -36.80
N ARG A 503 -35.17 -27.95 -37.86
CA ARG A 503 -36.03 -27.35 -38.90
C ARG A 503 -36.64 -28.36 -39.87
N THR A 504 -36.09 -29.58 -39.90
CA THR A 504 -36.52 -30.69 -40.77
C THR A 504 -36.91 -31.92 -39.95
N CYS A 505 -37.09 -31.76 -38.63
CA CYS A 505 -37.52 -32.81 -37.74
C CYS A 505 -39.01 -33.09 -37.96
N GLN A 506 -39.37 -34.33 -38.30
CA GLN A 506 -40.76 -34.75 -38.53
C GLN A 506 -41.50 -35.11 -37.23
N THR A 507 -40.83 -35.02 -36.08
CA THR A 507 -41.41 -35.33 -34.78
C THR A 507 -42.11 -34.10 -34.20
N ILE A 508 -43.44 -34.15 -34.08
CA ILE A 508 -44.25 -33.11 -33.43
C ILE A 508 -44.19 -33.35 -31.92
N VAL A 509 -43.50 -32.48 -31.18
CA VAL A 509 -43.57 -32.48 -29.70
C VAL A 509 -44.71 -31.56 -29.29
N VAL A 510 -45.80 -32.15 -28.77
CA VAL A 510 -46.91 -31.41 -28.15
C VAL A 510 -46.43 -30.92 -26.79
N ALA A 511 -46.45 -29.61 -26.57
CA ALA A 511 -46.04 -28.99 -25.32
C ALA A 511 -47.04 -29.30 -24.18
N PRO A 512 -46.59 -29.64 -22.96
CA PRO A 512 -47.34 -29.39 -21.75
C PRO A 512 -47.30 -27.91 -21.34
#